data_AF-F0GI03-F1
#
_entry.id   AF-F0GI03-F1
#
_cell.length_a   1.000
_cell.length_b   1.000
_cell.length_c   1.000
_cell.angle_alpha   90.00
_cell.angle_beta   90.00
_cell.angle_gamma   90.00
#
_symmetry.space_group_name_H-M   'P 1'
#
loop_
_entity.id
_entity.type
_entity.pdbx_description
1 polymer ?
#
loop_
_entity_poly.entity_id
_entity_poly.type
_entity_poly.pdbx_seq_one_letter_code
_entity_poly.pdbx_strand_id
1 'polypeptide(L)'
;MPSGTEVDGISFNELALVNRPEHAAVLGRIFTSWSLIESSITALLGLMMHGDHRAALALLDSFNSNHSRVQAVRKIGKEVLDASVREDFDALMNDVLSYARERNAIAHSLWGSHEDKPECVYRMPMAALSSKLVEAPNTPTVDAEAFVSSLKKDIATLSVADLKRTEQKGRDLLFRVMTETTNKVYSRALENHIGKASAA
;
A
#
# COMPACT_ATOMS: atom_id res chain seq x y z
N MET A 1 -23.34 13.05 -16.56
CA MET A 1 -21.97 12.93 -17.10
C MET A 1 -21.06 12.56 -15.95
N PRO A 2 -20.11 11.63 -16.12
CA PRO A 2 -19.10 11.35 -15.09
C PRO A 2 -18.35 12.63 -14.74
N SER A 3 -17.93 12.76 -13.48
CA SER A 3 -17.19 13.94 -13.02
C SER A 3 -15.70 13.71 -13.28
N GLY A 4 -15.09 14.52 -14.13
CA GLY A 4 -13.72 14.25 -14.56
C GLY A 4 -13.06 15.35 -15.37
N THR A 5 -11.86 15.05 -15.87
CA THR A 5 -11.07 15.91 -16.75
C THR A 5 -10.51 15.10 -17.91
N GLU A 6 -10.21 15.77 -19.02
CA GLU A 6 -9.61 15.14 -20.19
C GLU A 6 -8.24 15.77 -20.47
N VAL A 7 -7.25 14.93 -20.73
CA VAL A 7 -5.89 15.35 -21.07
C VAL A 7 -5.40 14.48 -22.22
N ASP A 8 -5.15 15.05 -23.39
CA ASP A 8 -4.70 14.34 -24.60
C ASP A 8 -5.55 13.11 -24.96
N GLY A 9 -6.88 13.24 -24.96
CA GLY A 9 -7.79 12.12 -25.23
C GLY A 9 -7.85 11.06 -24.14
N ILE A 10 -7.16 11.28 -23.00
CA ILE A 10 -7.28 10.43 -21.81
C ILE A 10 -8.37 11.01 -20.92
N SER A 11 -9.46 10.26 -20.75
CA SER A 11 -10.56 10.62 -19.86
C SER A 11 -10.26 10.14 -18.44
N PHE A 12 -10.04 11.08 -17.52
CA PHE A 12 -9.81 10.84 -16.09
C PHE A 12 -11.08 11.05 -15.29
N ASN A 13 -11.67 9.98 -14.76
CA ASN A 13 -12.93 10.01 -14.01
C ASN A 13 -13.14 8.72 -13.20
N GLU A 14 -14.19 8.67 -12.38
CA GLU A 14 -14.54 7.54 -11.52
C GLU A 14 -14.93 6.27 -12.30
N LEU A 15 -15.29 6.39 -13.58
CA LEU A 15 -15.69 5.29 -14.46
C LEU A 15 -14.57 4.85 -15.41
N ALA A 16 -13.37 5.41 -15.34
CA ALA A 16 -12.26 5.16 -16.27
C ALA A 16 -11.88 3.67 -16.37
N LEU A 17 -12.12 2.90 -15.31
CA LEU A 17 -11.81 1.47 -15.25
C LEU A 17 -12.96 0.55 -15.65
N VAL A 18 -14.18 1.06 -15.90
CA VAL A 18 -15.38 0.24 -16.21
C VAL A 18 -15.14 -0.67 -17.40
N ASN A 19 -14.51 -0.14 -18.45
CA ASN A 19 -14.18 -0.90 -19.66
C ASN A 19 -12.79 -1.55 -19.61
N ARG A 20 -12.13 -1.58 -18.44
CA ARG A 20 -10.78 -2.16 -18.21
C ARG A 20 -10.83 -3.23 -17.11
N PRO A 21 -11.63 -4.31 -17.28
CA PRO A 21 -11.87 -5.28 -16.21
C PRO A 21 -10.60 -5.98 -15.72
N GLU A 22 -9.63 -6.24 -16.60
CA GLU A 22 -8.36 -6.86 -16.19
C GLU A 22 -7.54 -5.95 -15.28
N HIS A 23 -7.39 -4.66 -15.63
CA HIS A 23 -6.70 -3.69 -14.80
C HIS A 23 -7.41 -3.54 -13.45
N ALA A 24 -8.74 -3.39 -13.46
CA ALA A 24 -9.54 -3.29 -12.25
C ALA A 24 -9.37 -4.51 -11.33
N ALA A 25 -9.34 -5.72 -11.90
CA ALA A 25 -9.13 -6.95 -11.14
C ALA A 25 -7.73 -7.00 -10.49
N VAL A 26 -6.67 -6.58 -11.20
CA VAL A 26 -5.32 -6.53 -10.64
C VAL A 26 -5.24 -5.49 -9.51
N LEU A 27 -5.84 -4.31 -9.70
CA LEU A 27 -5.92 -3.26 -8.68
C LEU A 27 -6.63 -3.75 -7.41
N GLY A 28 -7.76 -4.45 -7.57
CA GLY A 28 -8.47 -5.07 -6.45
C GLY A 28 -7.56 -6.01 -5.64
N ARG A 29 -6.77 -6.85 -6.32
CA ARG A 29 -5.82 -7.76 -5.65
C ARG A 29 -4.68 -7.02 -4.95
N ILE A 30 -4.18 -5.91 -5.50
CA ILE A 30 -3.19 -5.04 -4.85
C ILE A 30 -3.76 -4.46 -3.55
N PHE A 31 -5.00 -3.99 -3.56
CA PHE A 31 -5.63 -3.41 -2.38
C PHE A 31 -5.91 -4.47 -1.31
N THR A 32 -6.45 -5.63 -1.70
CA THR A 32 -6.70 -6.74 -0.77
C THR A 32 -5.41 -7.30 -0.18
N SER A 33 -4.35 -7.47 -0.97
CA SER A 33 -3.06 -7.97 -0.45
C SER A 33 -2.48 -7.03 0.59
N TRP A 34 -2.62 -5.72 0.39
CA TRP A 34 -2.20 -4.73 1.37
C TRP A 34 -2.99 -4.84 2.69
N SER A 35 -4.31 -4.98 2.64
CA SER A 35 -5.11 -5.17 3.87
C SER A 35 -4.69 -6.42 4.66
N LEU A 36 -4.30 -7.50 3.97
CA LEU A 36 -3.76 -8.70 4.61
C LEU A 36 -2.37 -8.47 5.21
N ILE A 37 -1.52 -7.69 4.54
CA ILE A 37 -0.21 -7.28 5.08
C ILE A 37 -0.40 -6.45 6.36
N GLU A 38 -1.30 -5.46 6.36
CA GLU A 38 -1.60 -4.63 7.52
C GLU A 38 -2.09 -5.45 8.72
N SER A 39 -3.01 -6.40 8.46
CA SER A 39 -3.49 -7.31 9.49
C SER A 39 -2.36 -8.17 10.05
N SER A 40 -1.48 -8.67 9.20
CA SER A 40 -0.35 -9.51 9.61
C SER A 40 0.69 -8.72 10.43
N ILE A 41 0.96 -7.46 10.08
CA ILE A 41 1.81 -6.55 10.88
C ILE A 41 1.22 -6.29 12.26
N THR A 42 -0.11 -6.12 12.33
CA THR A 42 -0.83 -5.95 13.60
C THR A 42 -0.73 -7.23 14.45
N ALA A 43 -0.86 -8.40 13.83
CA ALA A 43 -0.67 -9.68 14.52
C ALA A 43 0.77 -9.84 15.03
N LEU A 44 1.78 -9.51 14.23
CA LEU A 44 3.19 -9.52 14.65
C LEU A 44 3.42 -8.65 15.89
N LEU A 45 2.83 -7.45 15.93
CA LEU A 45 2.91 -6.59 17.11
C LEU A 45 2.23 -7.24 18.33
N GLY A 46 1.01 -7.74 18.19
CA GLY A 46 0.29 -8.43 19.26
C GLY A 46 1.10 -9.59 19.84
N LEU A 47 1.75 -10.35 18.96
CA LEU A 47 2.66 -11.41 19.39
C LEU A 47 3.83 -10.86 20.16
N MET A 48 4.53 -9.85 19.65
CA MET A 48 5.64 -9.21 20.36
C MET A 48 5.23 -8.68 21.74
N MET A 49 3.98 -8.25 21.91
CA MET A 49 3.37 -7.82 23.17
C MET A 49 2.77 -8.99 23.98
N HIS A 50 3.46 -10.12 24.05
CA HIS A 50 3.05 -11.33 24.79
C HIS A 50 1.66 -11.90 24.41
N GLY A 51 1.22 -11.68 23.17
CA GLY A 51 -0.08 -12.15 22.69
C GLY A 51 -1.26 -11.23 23.03
N ASP A 52 -1.02 -10.05 23.60
CA ASP A 52 -2.08 -9.06 23.84
C ASP A 52 -2.43 -8.31 22.55
N HIS A 53 -3.26 -8.96 21.73
CA HIS A 53 -3.74 -8.39 20.48
C HIS A 53 -4.58 -7.12 20.68
N ARG A 54 -5.30 -6.99 21.80
CA ARG A 54 -6.15 -5.81 22.06
C ARG A 54 -5.29 -4.58 22.36
N ALA A 55 -4.22 -4.75 23.14
CA ALA A 55 -3.25 -3.68 23.37
C ALA A 55 -2.52 -3.29 22.08
N ALA A 56 -2.15 -4.27 21.25
CA ALA A 56 -1.52 -3.99 19.96
C ALA A 56 -2.42 -3.22 18.99
N LEU A 57 -3.71 -3.60 18.90
CA LEU A 57 -4.70 -2.85 18.12
C LEU A 57 -4.85 -1.42 18.65
N ALA A 58 -5.08 -1.25 19.95
CA ALA A 58 -5.25 0.07 20.56
C ALA A 58 -4.03 0.97 20.34
N LEU A 59 -2.82 0.41 20.41
CA LEU A 59 -1.59 1.12 20.09
C LEU A 59 -1.52 1.52 18.62
N LEU A 60 -1.82 0.61 17.69
CA LEU A 60 -1.78 0.90 16.25
C LEU A 60 -2.86 1.90 15.80
N ASP A 61 -4.02 1.89 16.46
CA ASP A 61 -5.11 2.83 16.23
C ASP A 61 -4.75 4.26 16.65
N SER A 62 -3.78 4.44 17.56
CA SER A 62 -3.25 5.78 17.90
C SER A 62 -2.46 6.44 16.76
N PHE A 63 -2.11 5.70 15.71
CA PHE A 63 -1.36 6.22 14.56
C PHE A 63 -2.24 6.45 13.34
N ASN A 64 -2.11 7.65 12.78
CA ASN A 64 -2.90 8.11 11.63
C ASN A 64 -2.32 7.72 10.25
N SER A 65 -1.19 6.99 10.22
CA SER A 65 -0.58 6.58 8.94
C SER A 65 0.04 5.20 9.01
N ASN A 66 0.00 4.50 7.88
CA ASN A 66 0.63 3.19 7.72
C ASN A 66 2.14 3.24 7.94
N HIS A 67 2.78 4.33 7.53
CA HIS A 67 4.20 4.54 7.80
C HIS A 67 4.47 4.57 9.31
N SER A 68 3.71 5.37 10.07
CA SER A 68 3.86 5.45 11.53
C SER A 68 3.57 4.12 12.23
N ARG A 69 2.55 3.39 11.79
CA ARG A 69 2.21 2.05 12.28
C ARG A 69 3.37 1.08 12.11
N VAL A 70 3.90 0.96 10.89
CA VAL A 70 5.03 0.06 10.58
C VAL A 70 6.30 0.47 11.34
N GLN A 71 6.57 1.76 11.48
CA GLN A 71 7.71 2.26 12.26
C GLN A 71 7.58 1.92 13.75
N ALA A 72 6.37 1.98 14.32
CA ALA A 72 6.13 1.57 15.70
C ALA A 72 6.43 0.08 15.90
N VAL A 73 5.89 -0.77 15.01
CA VAL A 73 6.16 -2.22 15.02
C VAL A 73 7.66 -2.51 14.88
N ARG A 74 8.34 -1.80 13.97
CA ARG A 74 9.79 -1.90 13.76
C ARG A 74 10.59 -1.56 15.03
N LYS A 75 10.24 -0.46 15.71
CA LYS A 75 10.91 -0.04 16.95
C LYS A 75 10.73 -1.06 18.07
N ILE A 76 9.50 -1.54 18.27
CA ILE A 76 9.20 -2.55 19.30
C ILE A 76 9.97 -3.84 19.01
N GLY A 77 10.02 -4.29 17.74
CA GLY A 77 10.81 -5.46 17.36
C GLY A 77 12.30 -5.33 17.68
N LYS A 78 12.90 -4.14 17.59
CA LYS A 78 14.31 -3.92 17.97
C LYS A 78 14.56 -4.13 19.46
N GLU A 79 13.57 -3.85 20.30
CA GLU A 79 13.68 -4.00 21.75
C GLU A 79 13.44 -5.45 22.19
N VAL A 80 12.48 -6.14 21.58
CA VAL A 80 11.95 -7.42 22.10
C VAL A 80 12.41 -8.66 21.33
N LEU A 81 12.91 -8.51 20.10
CA LEU A 81 13.42 -9.65 19.32
C LEU A 81 14.87 -9.95 19.68
N ASP A 82 15.28 -11.21 19.55
CA ASP A 82 16.67 -11.62 19.70
C ASP A 82 17.56 -11.00 18.62
N ALA A 83 18.82 -10.72 18.98
CA ALA A 83 19.77 -10.07 18.09
C ALA A 83 19.95 -10.81 16.76
N SER A 84 19.85 -12.15 16.75
CA SER A 84 19.98 -13.00 15.57
C SER A 84 18.90 -12.80 14.51
N VAL A 85 17.73 -12.26 14.86
CA VAL A 85 16.59 -12.07 13.93
C VAL A 85 16.24 -10.61 13.68
N ARG A 86 16.92 -9.67 14.34
CA ARG A 86 16.63 -8.22 14.24
C ARG A 86 16.89 -7.66 12.85
N GLU A 87 17.97 -8.08 12.19
CA GLU A 87 18.35 -7.58 10.87
C GLU A 87 17.33 -7.99 9.81
N ASP A 88 16.97 -9.28 9.77
CA ASP A 88 15.95 -9.80 8.86
C ASP A 88 14.58 -9.14 9.07
N PHE A 89 14.21 -8.92 10.33
CA PHE A 89 12.97 -8.20 10.66
C PHE A 89 13.01 -6.73 10.23
N ASP A 90 14.14 -6.04 10.42
CA ASP A 90 14.31 -4.65 9.98
C ASP A 90 14.21 -4.55 8.45
N ALA A 91 14.86 -5.46 7.73
CA ALA A 91 14.76 -5.57 6.28
C ALA A 91 13.32 -5.81 5.82
N LEU A 92 12.59 -6.73 6.46
CA LEU A 92 11.18 -6.98 6.16
C LEU A 92 10.32 -5.73 6.38
N MET A 93 10.53 -4.97 7.46
CA MET A 93 9.78 -3.73 7.70
C MET A 93 10.11 -2.65 6.67
N ASN A 94 11.35 -2.58 6.19
CA ASN A 94 11.73 -1.68 5.09
C ASN A 94 11.03 -2.07 3.78
N ASP A 95 10.93 -3.37 3.48
CA ASP A 95 10.19 -3.87 2.31
C ASP A 95 8.71 -3.51 2.39
N VAL A 96 8.08 -3.66 3.58
CA VAL A 96 6.70 -3.22 3.83
C VAL A 96 6.54 -1.73 3.54
N LEU A 97 7.41 -0.88 4.07
CA LEU A 97 7.34 0.57 3.84
C LEU A 97 7.53 0.93 2.36
N SER A 98 8.41 0.21 1.67
CA SER A 98 8.62 0.41 0.23
C SER A 98 7.37 0.06 -0.57
N TYR A 99 6.79 -1.12 -0.34
CA TYR A 99 5.55 -1.54 -1.00
C TYR A 99 4.37 -0.63 -0.65
N ALA A 100 4.28 -0.16 0.60
CA ALA A 100 3.25 0.80 1.02
C ALA A 100 3.28 2.08 0.17
N ARG A 101 4.48 2.60 -0.16
CA ARG A 101 4.64 3.78 -1.03
C ARG A 101 4.15 3.50 -2.44
N GLU A 102 4.56 2.38 -3.04
CA GLU A 102 4.12 1.97 -4.38
C GLU A 102 2.59 1.81 -4.44
N ARG A 103 2.01 1.09 -3.49
CA ARG A 103 0.55 0.89 -3.38
C ARG A 103 -0.18 2.20 -3.11
N ASN A 104 0.34 3.09 -2.28
CA ASN A 104 -0.32 4.38 -2.00
C ASN A 104 -0.33 5.28 -3.24
N ALA A 105 0.71 5.23 -4.06
CA ALA A 105 0.70 5.91 -5.36
C ALA A 105 -0.48 5.41 -6.21
N ILE A 106 -0.74 4.10 -6.23
CA ILE A 106 -1.89 3.49 -6.93
C ILE A 106 -3.24 3.90 -6.29
N ALA A 107 -3.35 3.82 -4.96
CA ALA A 107 -4.62 4.05 -4.24
C ALA A 107 -5.07 5.51 -4.23
N HIS A 108 -4.15 6.47 -4.20
CA HIS A 108 -4.44 7.90 -4.07
C HIS A 108 -4.31 8.68 -5.38
N SER A 109 -4.67 8.03 -6.49
CA SER A 109 -4.62 8.65 -7.82
C SER A 109 -5.97 8.62 -8.50
N LEU A 110 -6.19 9.56 -9.41
CA LEU A 110 -7.27 9.51 -10.36
C LEU A 110 -6.87 8.62 -11.54
N TRP A 111 -7.75 7.70 -11.89
CA TRP A 111 -7.56 6.80 -13.02
C TRP A 111 -8.10 7.41 -14.30
N GLY A 112 -7.38 7.20 -15.39
CA GLY A 112 -7.70 7.66 -16.72
C GLY A 112 -7.64 6.55 -17.74
N SER A 113 -8.37 6.74 -18.83
CA SER A 113 -8.48 5.74 -19.88
C SER A 113 -8.58 6.40 -21.25
N HIS A 114 -7.97 5.79 -22.26
CA HIS A 114 -7.98 6.26 -23.64
C HIS A 114 -8.64 5.20 -24.53
N GLU A 115 -9.59 5.60 -25.37
CA GLU A 115 -10.38 4.65 -26.18
C GLU A 115 -9.50 3.84 -27.14
N ASP A 116 -8.57 4.51 -27.83
CA ASP A 116 -7.67 3.84 -28.79
C ASP A 116 -6.53 3.03 -28.16
N LYS A 117 -6.38 3.06 -26.83
CA LYS A 117 -5.30 2.35 -26.10
C LYS A 117 -5.86 1.52 -24.95
N PRO A 118 -6.69 0.49 -25.25
CA PRO A 118 -7.38 -0.29 -24.23
C PRO A 118 -6.44 -1.12 -23.34
N GLU A 119 -5.22 -1.40 -23.81
CA GLU A 119 -4.19 -2.14 -23.07
C GLU A 119 -3.55 -1.34 -21.93
N CYS A 120 -3.77 -0.03 -21.91
CA CYS A 120 -3.21 0.91 -20.93
C CYS A 120 -4.28 1.53 -20.05
N VAL A 121 -3.90 1.82 -18.81
CA VAL A 121 -4.57 2.79 -17.93
C VAL A 121 -3.59 3.87 -17.53
N TYR A 122 -4.14 5.02 -17.18
CA TYR A 122 -3.36 6.19 -16.82
C TYR A 122 -3.63 6.54 -15.37
N ARG A 123 -2.58 6.96 -14.67
CA ARG A 123 -2.65 7.30 -13.25
C ARG A 123 -2.16 8.72 -13.07
N MET A 124 -3.02 9.58 -12.56
CA MET A 124 -2.67 10.96 -12.18
C MET A 124 -2.69 11.09 -10.65
N PRO A 125 -1.57 11.46 -10.00
CA PRO A 125 -1.55 11.70 -8.56
C PRO A 125 -2.57 12.76 -8.16
N MET A 126 -3.44 12.46 -7.19
CA MET A 126 -4.44 13.44 -6.72
C MET A 126 -3.80 14.68 -6.13
N ALA A 127 -2.61 14.56 -5.53
CA ALA A 127 -1.85 15.70 -5.01
C ALA A 127 -1.40 16.66 -6.13
N ALA A 128 -1.02 16.12 -7.29
CA ALA A 128 -0.68 16.93 -8.45
C ALA A 128 -1.93 17.67 -8.96
N LEU A 129 -3.04 16.96 -9.12
CA LEU A 129 -4.31 17.56 -9.55
C LEU A 129 -4.79 18.64 -8.56
N SER A 130 -4.77 18.38 -7.26
CA SER A 130 -5.23 19.35 -6.25
C SER A 130 -4.34 20.59 -6.19
N SER A 131 -3.01 20.43 -6.24
CA SER A 131 -2.08 21.59 -6.29
C SER A 131 -2.42 22.48 -7.49
N LYS A 132 -2.67 21.86 -8.64
CA LYS A 132 -2.97 22.59 -9.88
C LYS A 132 -4.32 23.29 -9.84
N LEU A 133 -5.34 22.68 -9.25
CA LEU A 133 -6.65 23.32 -9.03
C LEU A 133 -6.55 24.54 -8.10
N VAL A 134 -5.63 24.52 -7.13
CA VAL A 134 -5.38 25.66 -6.23
C VAL A 134 -4.53 26.76 -6.90
N GLU A 135 -3.58 26.39 -7.76
CA GLU A 135 -2.70 27.34 -8.46
C GLU A 135 -3.42 28.11 -9.58
N ALA A 136 -4.33 27.46 -10.31
CA ALA A 136 -4.94 28.03 -11.52
C ALA A 136 -5.69 29.38 -11.30
N PRO A 137 -6.46 29.58 -10.21
CA PRO A 137 -7.11 30.87 -9.95
C PRO A 137 -6.13 32.00 -9.58
N ASN A 138 -4.91 31.65 -9.16
CA ASN A 138 -3.90 32.61 -8.71
C ASN A 138 -2.95 33.06 -9.84
N THR A 139 -3.13 32.56 -11.06
CA THR A 139 -2.31 32.94 -12.21
C THR A 139 -3.02 34.02 -13.03
N PRO A 140 -2.40 35.20 -13.27
CA PRO A 140 -3.05 36.34 -13.93
C PRO A 140 -3.46 36.06 -15.40
N THR A 141 -2.88 35.02 -16.00
CA THR A 141 -3.25 34.47 -17.30
C THR A 141 -3.28 32.94 -17.18
N VAL A 142 -4.43 32.33 -17.43
CA VAL A 142 -4.56 30.87 -17.49
C VAL A 142 -4.02 30.42 -18.86
N ASP A 143 -2.75 30.01 -18.88
CA ASP A 143 -2.19 29.29 -20.02
C ASP A 143 -2.65 27.82 -19.92
N ALA A 144 -3.71 27.50 -20.67
CA ALA A 144 -4.29 26.17 -20.70
C ALA A 144 -3.28 25.12 -21.21
N GLU A 145 -2.37 25.49 -22.11
CA GLU A 145 -1.38 24.58 -22.67
C GLU A 145 -0.26 24.29 -21.66
N ALA A 146 0.20 25.31 -20.94
CA ALA A 146 1.15 25.13 -19.83
C ALA A 146 0.53 24.32 -18.69
N PHE A 147 -0.75 24.54 -18.37
CA PHE A 147 -1.48 23.77 -17.36
C PHE A 147 -1.55 22.29 -17.73
N VAL A 148 -2.00 21.99 -18.95
CA VAL A 148 -2.10 20.63 -19.50
C VAL A 148 -0.71 19.97 -19.56
N SER A 149 0.32 20.68 -20.02
CA SER A 149 1.70 20.20 -20.05
C SER A 149 2.23 19.86 -18.64
N SER A 150 1.86 20.67 -17.63
CA SER A 150 2.25 20.40 -16.25
C SER A 150 1.59 19.12 -15.70
N LEU A 151 0.31 18.89 -15.97
CA LEU A 151 -0.40 17.66 -15.55
C LEU A 151 0.20 16.42 -16.21
N LYS A 152 0.56 16.49 -17.49
CA LYS A 152 1.17 15.37 -18.22
C LYS A 152 2.43 14.83 -17.57
N LYS A 153 3.24 15.69 -16.94
CA LYS A 153 4.50 15.27 -16.30
C LYS A 153 4.28 14.26 -15.17
N ASP A 154 3.13 14.32 -14.52
CA ASP A 154 2.80 13.46 -13.39
C ASP A 154 1.92 12.26 -13.78
N ILE A 155 1.45 12.20 -15.03
CA ILE A 155 0.66 11.07 -15.54
C ILE A 155 1.57 9.87 -15.80
N ALA A 156 1.30 8.77 -15.11
CA ALA A 156 1.94 7.49 -15.38
C ALA A 156 1.05 6.62 -16.27
N THR A 157 1.64 6.00 -17.30
CA THR A 157 1.00 4.96 -18.12
C THR A 157 1.32 3.59 -17.54
N LEU A 158 0.29 2.76 -17.37
CA LEU A 158 0.41 1.43 -16.76
C LEU A 158 -0.31 0.40 -17.60
N SER A 159 0.42 -0.63 -18.02
CA SER A 159 -0.16 -1.84 -18.60
C SER A 159 -0.67 -2.79 -17.51
N VAL A 160 -1.41 -3.82 -17.91
CA VAL A 160 -1.74 -4.95 -17.01
C VAL A 160 -0.48 -5.60 -16.44
N ALA A 161 0.60 -5.70 -17.23
CA ALA A 161 1.85 -6.30 -16.81
C ALA A 161 2.56 -5.48 -15.71
N ASP A 162 2.52 -4.16 -15.81
CA ASP A 162 3.08 -3.26 -14.79
C ASP A 162 2.33 -3.42 -13.46
N LEU A 163 0.99 -3.44 -13.51
CA LEU A 163 0.17 -3.67 -12.32
C LEU A 163 0.40 -5.07 -11.74
N LYS A 164 0.51 -6.10 -12.58
CA LYS A 164 0.80 -7.49 -12.13
C LYS A 164 2.17 -7.59 -11.45
N ARG A 165 3.16 -6.80 -11.86
CA ARG A 165 4.46 -6.74 -11.19
C ARG A 165 4.33 -6.19 -9.77
N THR A 166 3.57 -5.11 -9.59
CA THR A 166 3.29 -4.57 -8.25
C THR A 166 2.46 -5.54 -7.42
N GLU A 167 1.45 -6.19 -8.02
CA GLU A 167 0.68 -7.24 -7.36
C GLU A 167 1.59 -8.38 -6.85
N GLN A 168 2.51 -8.86 -7.70
CA GLN A 168 3.41 -9.95 -7.34
C GLN A 168 4.31 -9.57 -6.17
N LYS A 169 4.90 -8.36 -6.18
CA LYS A 169 5.65 -7.84 -5.03
C LYS A 169 4.81 -7.88 -3.74
N GLY A 170 3.54 -7.48 -3.83
CA GLY A 170 2.60 -7.54 -2.71
C GLY A 170 2.34 -8.95 -2.21
N ARG A 171 2.19 -9.92 -3.12
CA ARG A 171 2.02 -11.34 -2.76
C ARG A 171 3.26 -11.93 -2.11
N ASP A 172 4.43 -11.68 -2.68
CA ASP A 172 5.70 -12.17 -2.14
C ASP A 172 5.95 -11.60 -0.74
N LEU A 173 5.67 -10.30 -0.57
CA LEU A 173 5.75 -9.64 0.73
C LEU A 173 4.74 -10.22 1.72
N LEU A 174 3.47 -10.38 1.32
CA LEU A 174 2.44 -10.99 2.16
C LEU A 174 2.88 -12.38 2.63
N PHE A 175 3.39 -13.21 1.71
CA PHE A 175 3.89 -14.53 2.04
C PHE A 175 5.00 -14.47 3.09
N ARG A 176 5.97 -13.55 2.95
CA ARG A 176 7.05 -13.34 3.92
C ARG A 176 6.53 -12.90 5.29
N VAL A 177 5.65 -11.90 5.34
CA VAL A 177 5.07 -11.40 6.60
C VAL A 177 4.23 -12.48 7.28
N MET A 178 3.43 -13.24 6.52
CA MET A 178 2.65 -14.35 7.06
C MET A 178 3.53 -15.51 7.52
N THR A 179 4.62 -15.81 6.83
CA THR A 179 5.57 -16.85 7.23
C THR A 179 6.27 -16.46 8.53
N GLU A 180 6.71 -15.20 8.67
CA GLU A 180 7.23 -14.67 9.94
C GLU A 180 6.19 -14.75 11.06
N THR A 181 4.94 -14.39 10.76
CA THR A 181 3.82 -14.50 11.71
C THR A 181 3.66 -15.96 12.13
N THR A 182 3.59 -16.89 11.17
CA THR A 182 3.37 -18.32 11.42
C THR A 182 4.53 -18.95 12.19
N ASN A 183 5.78 -18.70 11.78
CA ASN A 183 6.97 -19.25 12.44
C ASN A 183 7.08 -18.79 13.90
N LYS A 184 6.78 -17.52 14.19
CA LYS A 184 6.84 -16.99 15.56
C LYS A 184 5.61 -17.35 16.41
N VAL A 185 4.41 -17.43 15.79
CA VAL A 185 3.18 -17.93 16.44
C VAL A 185 3.36 -19.39 16.85
N TYR A 186 3.85 -20.21 15.93
CA TYR A 186 3.95 -21.65 16.16
C TYR A 186 4.98 -21.96 17.24
N SER A 187 6.16 -21.33 17.21
CA SER A 187 7.19 -21.54 18.25
C SER A 187 6.72 -21.10 19.64
N ARG A 188 6.04 -19.95 19.78
CA ARG A 188 5.50 -19.51 21.08
C ARG A 188 4.30 -20.33 21.55
N ALA A 189 3.42 -20.78 20.66
CA ALA A 189 2.34 -21.68 21.01
C ALA A 189 2.88 -23.04 21.46
N LEU A 190 3.93 -23.55 20.79
CA LEU A 190 4.62 -24.78 21.19
C LEU A 190 5.31 -24.63 22.54
N GLU A 191 6.04 -23.54 22.78
CA GLU A 191 6.72 -23.28 24.07
C GLU A 191 5.72 -23.14 25.23
N ASN A 192 4.60 -22.45 25.01
CA ASN A 192 3.55 -22.29 26.02
C ASN A 192 2.75 -23.59 26.28
N HIS A 193 2.60 -24.48 25.28
CA HIS A 193 1.91 -25.76 25.44
C HIS A 193 2.84 -26.87 25.99
N ILE A 194 4.10 -26.92 25.56
CA ILE A 194 5.10 -27.89 26.06
C ILE A 194 5.56 -27.50 27.47
N GLY A 195 5.79 -26.20 27.74
CA GLY A 195 6.17 -25.72 29.08
C GLY A 195 5.10 -25.92 30.16
N LYS A 196 3.81 -25.95 29.78
CA LYS A 196 2.71 -26.31 30.69
C LYS A 196 2.57 -27.82 30.90
N ALA A 197 2.95 -28.65 29.93
CA ALA A 197 2.91 -30.11 30.06
C ALA A 197 4.09 -30.68 30.87
N SER A 198 5.23 -29.97 30.94
CA SER A 198 6.37 -30.33 31.78
C SER A 198 6.28 -29.82 33.23
N ALA A 199 5.27 -29.00 33.54
CA ALA A 199 5.05 -28.38 34.85
C ALA A 199 3.77 -28.89 35.56
N ALA A 200 3.16 -29.95 35.04
CA ALA A 200 2.01 -30.66 35.62
C ALA A 200 2.39 -32.12 35.90
#